data_AF-A0A482WY24-F1
#
_entry.id   AF-A0A482WY24-F1
#
_cell.length_a   1.000
_cell.length_b   1.000
_cell.length_c   1.000
_cell.angle_alpha   90.00
_cell.angle_beta   90.00
_cell.angle_gamma   90.00
#
_symmetry.space_group_name_H-M   'P 1'
#
loop_
_entity.id
_entity.type
_entity.pdbx_description
1 polymer ?
#
loop_
_entity_poly.entity_id
_entity_poly.type
_entity_poly.pdbx_seq_one_letter_code
_entity_poly.pdbx_strand_id
1 'polypeptide(L)'
;MWYPENLNLEKTLANVEHVLPARIQEWKLTTCVAEEINKRELENVRKRSRKLEESYKNWINDTRIGSSNRALQADHNRHVGAHGPDQDTMETEMNMSCVTCGYEIHSRTRIRHMERCFNKHESQASFGSVYKTRVEGNQLFCDVYNAQTGTYCKRLECSVPEHGKDPKVGDQEVCGCPLVTIVFDLTGEFCRVAKKRVHTSLLLGKAAQS
;
A
#
# COMPACT_ATOMS: atom_id res chain seq x y z
N MET A 1 67.86 2.02 30.17
CA MET A 1 68.04 2.37 28.74
C MET A 1 66.86 3.22 28.31
N TRP A 2 67.03 4.54 28.29
CA TRP A 2 66.05 5.46 27.73
C TRP A 2 66.38 5.62 26.24
N TYR A 3 65.56 5.02 25.36
CA TYR A 3 65.76 5.14 23.92
C TYR A 3 65.18 6.49 23.43
N PRO A 4 66.00 7.39 22.86
CA PRO A 4 65.58 8.72 22.43
C PRO A 4 64.57 8.72 21.27
N GLU A 5 64.37 7.59 20.60
CA GLU A 5 63.39 7.42 19.52
C GLU A 5 61.93 7.49 20.00
N ASN A 6 61.64 7.05 21.24
CA ASN A 6 60.28 7.10 21.79
C ASN A 6 59.81 8.52 22.10
N LEU A 7 60.73 9.42 22.48
CA LEU A 7 60.39 10.81 22.83
C LEU A 7 59.96 11.62 21.59
N ASN A 8 60.53 11.32 20.42
CA ASN A 8 60.14 11.95 19.16
C ASN A 8 58.77 11.44 18.69
N LEU A 9 58.52 10.14 18.83
CA LEU A 9 57.21 9.53 18.53
C LEU A 9 56.09 10.11 19.40
N GLU A 10 56.31 10.21 20.72
CA GLU A 10 55.33 10.80 21.64
C GLU A 10 55.03 12.27 21.31
N LYS A 11 56.06 13.06 20.99
CA LYS A 11 55.88 14.46 20.55
C LYS A 11 55.13 14.56 19.23
N THR A 12 55.39 13.66 18.28
CA THR A 12 54.64 13.62 17.02
C THR A 12 53.20 13.21 17.23
N LEU A 13 52.91 12.22 18.08
CA LEU A 13 51.55 11.80 18.41
C LEU A 13 50.77 12.92 19.11
N ALA A 14 51.37 13.59 20.09
CA ALA A 14 50.75 14.72 20.77
C ALA A 14 50.44 15.89 19.82
N ASN A 15 51.34 16.16 18.87
CA ASN A 15 51.08 17.17 17.83
C ASN A 15 49.95 16.75 16.89
N VAL A 16 49.91 15.49 16.47
CA VAL A 16 48.85 14.95 15.61
C VAL A 16 47.50 15.00 16.35
N GLU A 17 47.44 14.57 17.61
CA GLU A 17 46.23 14.62 18.44
C GLU A 17 45.73 16.05 18.70
N HIS A 18 46.62 17.03 18.81
CA HIS A 18 46.22 18.43 18.98
C HIS A 18 45.80 19.09 17.67
N VAL A 19 46.47 18.81 16.56
CA VAL A 19 46.24 19.47 15.26
C VAL A 19 45.08 18.85 14.47
N LEU A 20 44.88 17.51 14.54
CA LEU A 20 43.83 16.84 13.77
C LEU A 20 42.42 17.35 14.10
N PRO A 21 42.01 17.46 15.39
CA PRO A 21 40.66 17.88 15.74
C PRO A 21 40.33 19.28 15.22
N ALA A 22 41.28 20.22 15.32
CA ALA A 22 41.14 21.57 14.80
C ALA A 22 40.99 21.57 13.26
N ARG A 23 41.84 20.82 12.55
CA ARG A 23 41.75 20.67 11.09
C ARG A 23 40.47 19.97 10.62
N ILE A 24 40.00 18.97 11.35
CA ILE A 24 38.73 18.28 11.08
C ILE A 24 37.55 19.24 11.30
N GLN A 25 37.60 20.08 12.33
CA GLN A 25 36.58 21.11 12.56
C GLN A 25 36.57 22.16 11.44
N GLU A 26 37.73 22.63 10.98
CA GLU A 26 37.84 23.51 9.80
C GLU A 26 37.27 22.88 8.52
N TRP A 27 37.56 21.59 8.28
CA TRP A 27 37.00 20.85 7.15
C TRP A 27 35.49 20.65 7.25
N LYS A 28 34.94 20.53 8.47
CA LYS A 28 33.49 20.49 8.67
C LYS A 28 32.81 21.84 8.44
N LEU A 29 33.52 22.95 8.59
CA LEU A 29 32.99 24.31 8.38
C LEU A 29 33.01 24.72 6.90
N THR A 30 33.84 24.09 6.08
CA THR A 30 33.96 24.41 4.66
C THR A 30 33.16 23.43 3.82
N THR A 31 32.08 23.90 3.19
CA THR A 31 31.32 23.10 2.24
C THR A 31 32.18 22.80 1.04
N CYS A 32 32.35 21.51 0.72
CA CYS A 32 33.19 21.12 -0.40
C CYS A 32 32.49 21.45 -1.73
N VAL A 33 33.25 21.92 -2.72
CA VAL A 33 32.69 22.30 -4.04
C VAL A 33 31.96 21.13 -4.70
N ALA A 34 32.46 19.90 -4.54
CA ALA A 34 31.81 18.70 -5.06
C ALA A 34 30.47 18.42 -4.35
N GLU A 35 30.34 18.73 -3.06
CA GLU A 35 29.09 18.58 -2.32
C GLU A 35 28.03 19.56 -2.83
N GLU A 36 28.43 20.79 -3.19
CA GLU A 36 27.54 21.80 -3.74
C GLU A 36 27.08 21.48 -5.17
N ILE A 37 27.97 20.90 -5.99
CA ILE A 37 27.63 20.36 -7.31
C ILE A 37 26.64 19.20 -7.16
N ASN A 38 26.93 18.22 -6.29
CA ASN A 38 26.04 17.09 -6.05
C ASN A 38 24.66 17.52 -5.53
N LYS A 39 24.61 18.52 -4.63
CA LYS A 39 23.34 19.11 -4.16
C LYS A 39 22.54 19.69 -5.32
N ARG A 40 23.19 20.44 -6.22
CA ARG A 40 22.55 21.03 -7.40
C ARG A 40 22.03 19.97 -8.37
N GLU A 41 22.80 18.90 -8.59
CA GLU A 41 22.36 17.78 -9.43
C GLU A 41 21.16 17.04 -8.81
N LEU A 42 21.20 16.76 -7.51
CA LEU A 42 20.08 16.15 -6.78
C LEU A 42 18.81 17.02 -6.86
N GLU A 43 18.93 18.34 -6.74
CA GLU A 43 17.80 19.26 -6.92
C GLU A 43 17.22 19.18 -8.34
N ASN A 44 18.07 19.08 -9.35
CA ASN A 44 17.63 18.95 -10.74
C ASN A 44 16.90 17.62 -10.97
N VAL A 45 17.41 16.52 -10.43
CA VAL A 45 16.73 15.21 -10.49
C VAL A 45 15.38 15.27 -9.79
N ARG A 46 15.31 15.83 -8.58
CA ARG A 46 14.04 16.01 -7.83
C ARG A 46 13.03 16.88 -8.58
N LYS A 47 13.48 17.96 -9.23
CA LYS A 47 12.62 18.80 -10.10
C LYS A 47 12.07 18.01 -11.28
N ARG A 48 12.87 17.16 -11.92
CA ARG A 48 12.43 16.30 -13.02
C ARG A 48 11.41 15.26 -12.55
N SER A 49 11.65 14.61 -11.41
CA SER A 49 10.69 13.64 -10.82
C SER A 49 9.34 14.29 -10.56
N ARG A 50 9.32 15.47 -9.93
CA ARG A 50 8.07 16.20 -9.67
C ARG A 50 7.31 16.56 -10.94
N LYS A 51 8.00 17.04 -11.98
CA LYS A 51 7.38 17.35 -13.27
C LYS A 51 6.78 16.11 -13.93
N LEU A 52 7.48 14.97 -13.87
CA LEU A 52 6.98 13.71 -14.39
C LEU A 52 5.73 13.25 -13.63
N GLU A 53 5.76 13.26 -12.29
CA GLU A 53 4.61 12.91 -11.46
C GLU A 53 3.40 13.81 -11.73
N GLU A 54 3.62 15.13 -11.88
CA GLU A 54 2.56 16.09 -12.20
C GLU A 54 1.99 15.85 -13.61
N SER A 55 2.85 15.65 -14.60
CA SER A 55 2.44 15.32 -15.97
C SER A 55 1.66 14.00 -16.03
N TYR A 56 2.04 13.00 -15.25
CA TYR A 56 1.38 11.71 -15.17
C TYR A 56 0.00 11.83 -14.49
N LYS A 57 -0.09 12.58 -13.39
CA LYS A 57 -1.38 12.88 -12.73
C LYS A 57 -2.33 13.62 -13.67
N ASN A 58 -1.82 14.62 -14.39
CA ASN A 58 -2.62 15.37 -15.37
C ASN A 58 -3.06 14.46 -16.52
N TRP A 59 -2.18 13.62 -17.05
CA TRP A 59 -2.52 12.66 -18.09
C TRP A 59 -3.59 11.66 -17.63
N ILE A 60 -3.51 11.12 -16.41
CA ILE A 60 -4.57 10.24 -15.86
C ILE A 60 -5.91 10.96 -15.78
N ASN A 61 -5.91 12.21 -15.31
CA ASN A 61 -7.12 13.03 -15.19
C ASN A 61 -7.72 13.41 -16.55
N ASP A 62 -6.89 13.62 -17.56
CA ASP A 62 -7.33 13.93 -18.93
C ASP A 62 -7.74 12.67 -19.71
N THR A 63 -7.15 11.52 -19.38
CA THR A 63 -7.49 10.22 -19.97
C THR A 63 -8.88 9.75 -19.51
N ARG A 64 -9.43 8.75 -20.22
CA ARG A 64 -10.78 8.15 -20.10
C ARG A 64 -11.31 7.95 -18.66
N ILE A 65 -10.43 7.85 -17.66
CA ILE A 65 -10.74 7.79 -16.22
C ILE A 65 -11.41 9.09 -15.72
N GLY A 66 -10.90 10.27 -16.10
CA GLY A 66 -11.52 11.54 -15.72
C GLY A 66 -12.87 11.79 -16.40
N SER A 67 -13.02 11.38 -17.68
CA SER A 67 -14.34 11.41 -18.34
C SER A 67 -15.35 10.44 -17.71
N SER A 68 -14.89 9.29 -17.24
CA SER A 68 -15.74 8.31 -16.54
C SER A 68 -16.18 8.84 -15.18
N ASN A 69 -15.29 9.48 -14.41
CA ASN A 69 -15.63 10.13 -13.14
C ASN A 69 -16.61 11.30 -13.33
N ARG A 70 -16.45 12.11 -14.39
CA ARG A 70 -17.41 13.17 -14.73
C ARG A 70 -18.79 12.62 -15.11
N ALA A 71 -18.84 11.55 -15.89
CA ALA A 71 -20.11 10.88 -16.23
C ALA A 71 -20.82 10.32 -14.99
N LEU A 72 -20.07 9.80 -14.02
CA LEU A 72 -20.62 9.28 -12.76
C LEU A 72 -21.09 10.38 -11.80
N GLN A 73 -20.42 11.53 -11.74
CA GLN A 73 -20.94 12.68 -10.99
C GLN A 73 -22.27 13.18 -11.58
N ALA A 74 -22.40 13.17 -12.92
CA ALA A 74 -23.64 13.52 -13.60
C ALA A 74 -24.77 12.48 -13.34
N ASP A 75 -24.44 11.19 -13.30
CA ASP A 75 -25.39 10.12 -12.98
C ASP A 75 -25.77 10.09 -11.49
N HIS A 76 -24.82 10.35 -10.58
CA HIS A 76 -25.08 10.49 -9.15
C HIS A 76 -26.10 11.60 -8.85
N ASN A 77 -26.03 12.75 -9.55
CA ASN A 77 -27.03 13.81 -9.44
C ASN A 77 -28.40 13.42 -10.03
N ARG A 78 -28.47 12.43 -10.94
CA ARG A 78 -29.73 11.90 -11.47
C ARG A 78 -30.33 10.78 -10.61
N HIS A 79 -29.52 10.06 -9.84
CA HIS A 79 -29.91 8.84 -9.12
C HIS A 79 -30.26 9.03 -7.62
N VAL A 80 -30.46 10.26 -7.13
CA VAL A 80 -30.97 10.51 -5.76
C VAL A 80 -32.50 10.28 -5.66
N GLY A 81 -33.19 9.90 -6.75
CA GLY A 81 -34.65 9.87 -6.81
C GLY A 81 -35.34 8.53 -7.10
N ALA A 82 -34.68 7.37 -6.99
CA ALA A 82 -35.33 6.10 -7.33
C ALA A 82 -34.94 4.95 -6.37
N HIS A 83 -35.58 4.93 -5.21
CA HIS A 83 -35.73 3.70 -4.42
C HIS A 83 -36.81 2.82 -5.07
N GLY A 84 -36.39 1.84 -5.86
CA GLY A 84 -37.25 0.72 -6.25
C GLY A 84 -37.11 -0.41 -5.21
N PRO A 85 -38.22 -1.04 -4.76
CA PRO A 85 -38.16 -2.10 -3.77
C PRO A 85 -37.49 -3.35 -4.36
N ASP A 86 -36.60 -3.94 -3.56
CA ASP A 86 -35.89 -5.17 -3.87
C ASP A 86 -36.87 -6.27 -4.27
N GLN A 87 -36.73 -6.75 -5.50
CA GLN A 87 -37.56 -7.82 -6.03
C GLN A 87 -37.01 -9.15 -5.51
N ASP A 88 -37.74 -9.74 -4.54
CA ASP A 88 -37.54 -11.09 -4.02
C ASP A 88 -37.61 -12.11 -5.16
N THR A 89 -36.48 -12.41 -5.79
CA THR A 89 -36.35 -13.54 -6.72
C THR A 89 -36.08 -14.80 -5.92
N MET A 90 -37.03 -15.74 -5.98
CA MET A 90 -37.03 -17.05 -5.32
C MET A 90 -35.65 -17.70 -5.31
N GLU A 91 -35.10 -17.89 -4.11
CA GLU A 91 -33.80 -18.50 -3.93
C GLU A 91 -33.86 -20.01 -4.02
N THR A 92 -33.13 -20.54 -4.99
CA THR A 92 -32.68 -21.92 -5.00
C THR A 92 -31.75 -22.13 -3.80
N GLU A 93 -32.19 -22.94 -2.83
CA GLU A 93 -31.44 -23.37 -1.65
C GLU A 93 -30.22 -24.20 -2.07
N MET A 94 -29.12 -23.52 -2.44
CA MET A 94 -27.86 -24.16 -2.83
C MET A 94 -26.84 -24.09 -1.69
N ASN A 95 -26.80 -25.13 -0.86
CA ASN A 95 -25.78 -25.31 0.17
C ASN A 95 -24.46 -25.74 -0.50
N MET A 96 -23.32 -25.21 -0.03
CA MET A 96 -22.00 -25.63 -0.47
C MET A 96 -21.07 -25.92 0.71
N SER A 97 -20.03 -26.71 0.51
CA SER A 97 -18.98 -26.90 1.51
C SER A 97 -18.00 -25.72 1.58
N CYS A 98 -17.60 -25.33 2.78
CA CYS A 98 -16.44 -24.47 3.01
C CYS A 98 -15.16 -25.18 2.54
N VAL A 99 -14.34 -24.52 1.72
CA VAL A 99 -13.03 -25.09 1.32
C VAL A 99 -12.05 -25.14 2.49
N THR A 100 -12.19 -24.23 3.46
CA THR A 100 -11.25 -24.09 4.59
C THR A 100 -11.54 -25.07 5.74
N CYS A 101 -12.82 -25.27 6.09
CA CYS A 101 -13.21 -26.12 7.23
C CYS A 101 -14.11 -27.31 6.87
N GLY A 102 -14.52 -27.47 5.60
CA GLY A 102 -15.38 -28.56 5.14
C GLY A 102 -16.87 -28.44 5.54
N TYR A 103 -17.25 -27.43 6.33
CA TYR A 103 -18.62 -27.27 6.82
C TYR A 103 -19.60 -26.89 5.70
N GLU A 104 -20.81 -27.45 5.70
CA GLU A 104 -21.86 -27.09 4.74
C GLU A 104 -22.52 -25.75 5.11
N ILE A 105 -22.50 -24.79 4.18
CA ILE A 105 -22.97 -23.42 4.37
C ILE A 105 -24.00 -23.08 3.31
N HIS A 106 -25.07 -22.40 3.75
CA HIS A 106 -26.08 -21.83 2.88
C HIS A 106 -25.50 -20.73 1.98
N SER A 107 -25.94 -20.67 0.72
CA SER A 107 -25.51 -19.68 -0.29
C SER A 107 -25.50 -18.24 0.24
N ARG A 108 -26.59 -17.82 0.90
CA ARG A 108 -26.74 -16.49 1.54
C ARG A 108 -25.67 -16.14 2.58
N THR A 109 -25.14 -17.11 3.33
CA THR A 109 -24.23 -16.86 4.47
C THR A 109 -22.79 -17.30 4.20
N ARG A 110 -22.56 -17.90 3.03
CA ARG A 110 -21.28 -18.42 2.54
C ARG A 110 -20.12 -17.44 2.68
N ILE A 111 -20.26 -16.19 2.19
CA ILE A 111 -19.20 -15.18 2.25
C ILE A 111 -18.83 -14.86 3.71
N ARG A 112 -19.85 -14.57 4.54
CA ARG A 112 -19.62 -14.26 5.97
C ARG A 112 -18.97 -15.42 6.71
N HIS A 113 -19.34 -16.66 6.38
CA HIS A 113 -18.67 -17.81 6.95
C HIS A 113 -17.22 -17.91 6.45
N MET A 114 -16.97 -17.80 5.15
CA MET A 114 -15.63 -17.90 4.57
C MET A 114 -14.68 -16.87 5.17
N GLU A 115 -15.12 -15.62 5.33
CA GLU A 115 -14.36 -14.56 6.01
C GLU A 115 -14.04 -14.92 7.47
N ARG A 116 -15.04 -15.35 8.25
CA ARG A 116 -14.83 -15.74 9.65
C ARG A 116 -13.95 -16.98 9.80
N CYS A 117 -14.13 -17.96 8.93
CA CYS A 117 -13.37 -19.20 8.92
C CYS A 117 -11.91 -18.91 8.55
N PHE A 118 -11.69 -18.09 7.54
CA PHE A 118 -10.36 -17.62 7.15
C PHE A 118 -9.67 -16.90 8.30
N ASN A 119 -10.32 -15.89 8.92
CA ASN A 119 -9.75 -15.18 10.06
C ASN A 119 -9.43 -16.11 11.24
N LYS A 120 -10.27 -17.11 11.50
CA LYS A 120 -10.02 -18.12 12.55
C LYS A 120 -8.81 -19.00 12.24
N HIS A 121 -8.67 -19.47 11.00
CA HIS A 121 -7.50 -20.26 10.60
C HIS A 121 -6.22 -19.43 10.57
N GLU A 122 -6.30 -18.19 10.08
CA GLU A 122 -5.14 -17.31 9.99
C GLU A 122 -4.66 -16.86 11.37
N SER A 123 -5.56 -16.52 12.30
CA SER A 123 -5.20 -16.13 13.69
C SER A 123 -4.49 -17.22 14.49
N GLN A 124 -4.65 -18.50 14.12
CA GLN A 124 -3.92 -19.60 14.75
C GLN A 124 -2.45 -19.67 14.31
N ALA A 125 -2.09 -19.06 13.18
CA ALA A 125 -0.72 -18.97 12.73
C ALA A 125 -0.04 -17.70 13.28
N SER A 126 0.94 -17.89 14.17
CA SER A 126 1.72 -16.81 14.77
C SER A 126 2.78 -16.30 13.77
N PHE A 127 2.44 -15.21 13.07
CA PHE A 127 3.37 -14.49 12.21
C PHE A 127 3.91 -13.26 12.93
N GLY A 128 4.87 -13.47 13.82
CA GLY A 128 5.49 -12.40 14.59
C GLY A 128 6.98 -12.58 14.77
N SER A 129 7.70 -11.46 14.92
CA SER A 129 9.13 -11.47 15.27
C SER A 129 9.43 -10.42 16.32
N VAL A 130 10.48 -10.63 17.11
CA VAL A 130 10.91 -9.68 18.14
C VAL A 130 11.46 -8.37 17.55
N TYR A 131 11.84 -8.37 16.27
CA TYR A 131 12.48 -7.23 15.61
C TYR A 131 11.50 -6.44 14.74
N LYS A 132 11.61 -5.11 14.73
CA LYS A 132 10.88 -4.22 13.81
C LYS A 132 11.52 -4.25 12.42
N THR A 133 10.72 -4.25 11.35
CA THR A 133 11.24 -4.23 9.98
C THR A 133 11.83 -2.85 9.68
N ARG A 134 13.08 -2.81 9.24
CA ARG A 134 13.75 -1.58 8.76
C ARG A 134 13.94 -1.66 7.26
N VAL A 135 12.88 -1.38 6.51
CA VAL A 135 12.97 -1.19 5.05
C VAL A 135 12.74 0.29 4.80
N GLU A 136 13.73 0.96 4.19
CA GLU A 136 13.58 2.34 3.74
C GLU A 136 12.62 2.35 2.53
N GLY A 137 11.45 2.96 2.68
CA GLY A 137 10.42 3.04 1.62
C GLY A 137 9.02 2.67 2.11
N ASN A 138 8.23 2.04 1.25
CA ASN A 138 6.88 1.57 1.58
C ASN A 138 6.94 0.37 2.52
N GLN A 139 6.30 0.50 3.68
CA GLN A 139 6.23 -0.53 4.70
C GLN A 139 5.29 -1.66 4.25
N LEU A 140 5.84 -2.75 3.71
CA LEU A 140 5.05 -3.89 3.23
C LEU A 140 4.46 -4.76 4.37
N PHE A 141 5.06 -4.71 5.55
CA PHE A 141 4.70 -5.55 6.70
C PHE A 141 4.08 -4.73 7.83
N CYS A 142 3.01 -5.27 8.42
CA CYS A 142 2.33 -4.72 9.57
C CYS A 142 3.20 -4.89 10.83
N ASP A 143 4.00 -3.89 11.21
CA ASP A 143 4.85 -3.94 12.41
C ASP A 143 4.11 -3.45 13.69
N VAL A 144 2.84 -3.82 13.87
CA VAL A 144 2.12 -3.49 15.12
C VAL A 144 2.65 -4.36 16.25
N TYR A 145 3.04 -3.73 17.36
CA TYR A 145 3.58 -4.42 18.52
C TYR A 145 2.47 -5.05 19.35
N ASN A 146 2.57 -6.37 19.58
CA ASN A 146 1.69 -7.06 20.51
C ASN A 146 2.38 -7.18 21.88
N ALA A 147 1.86 -6.46 22.87
CA ALA A 147 2.40 -6.44 24.22
C ALA A 147 2.25 -7.79 24.97
N GLN A 148 1.30 -8.64 24.57
CA GLN A 148 1.06 -9.93 25.23
C GLN A 148 2.09 -10.99 24.81
N THR A 149 2.55 -10.96 23.56
CA THR A 149 3.50 -11.94 23.01
C THR A 149 4.93 -11.38 22.90
N GLY A 150 5.13 -10.07 23.09
CA GLY A 150 6.43 -9.43 22.95
C GLY A 150 6.98 -9.45 21.52
N THR A 151 6.08 -9.53 20.53
CA THR A 151 6.45 -9.64 19.10
C THR A 151 5.75 -8.57 18.28
N TYR A 152 6.42 -8.13 17.21
CA TYR A 152 5.83 -7.33 16.15
C TYR A 152 5.14 -8.25 15.15
N CYS A 153 3.94 -7.88 14.71
CA CYS A 153 3.30 -8.55 13.59
C CYS A 153 4.21 -8.49 12.34
N LYS A 154 4.17 -9.52 11.50
CA LYS A 154 4.95 -9.62 10.25
C LYS A 154 4.10 -10.03 9.05
N ARG A 155 2.80 -9.90 9.18
CA ARG A 155 1.87 -10.12 8.07
C ARG A 155 1.93 -8.92 7.12
N LEU A 156 1.55 -9.13 5.86
CA LEU A 156 1.52 -8.05 4.87
C LEU A 156 0.46 -7.02 5.28
N GLU A 157 0.75 -5.73 5.12
CA GLU A 157 -0.16 -4.65 5.55
C GLU A 157 -1.56 -4.78 4.94
N CYS A 158 -1.66 -5.25 3.69
CA CYS A 158 -2.92 -5.48 2.98
C CYS A 158 -3.66 -6.76 3.40
N SER A 159 -3.02 -7.65 4.14
CA SER A 159 -3.57 -8.96 4.50
C SER A 159 -3.97 -9.07 5.97
N VAL A 160 -3.83 -8.00 6.78
CA VAL A 160 -4.19 -8.02 8.21
C VAL A 160 -5.46 -7.22 8.43
N PRO A 161 -6.62 -7.88 8.55
CA PRO A 161 -7.87 -7.17 8.85
C PRO A 161 -7.87 -6.49 10.23
N GLU A 162 -7.07 -6.98 11.18
CA GLU A 162 -7.03 -6.47 12.56
C GLU A 162 -6.26 -5.14 12.70
N HIS A 163 -5.33 -4.86 11.78
CA HIS A 163 -4.34 -3.78 11.91
C HIS A 163 -4.17 -2.95 10.64
N GLY A 164 -4.52 -3.51 9.49
CA GLY A 164 -4.60 -2.80 8.22
C GLY A 164 -5.82 -1.89 8.23
N LYS A 165 -5.60 -0.59 7.98
CA LYS A 165 -6.70 0.31 7.69
C LYS A 165 -7.06 0.13 6.24
N ASP A 166 -8.20 -0.52 5.97
CA ASP A 166 -8.78 -0.45 4.64
C ASP A 166 -8.96 1.04 4.29
N PRO A 167 -8.42 1.51 3.15
CA PRO A 167 -8.64 2.86 2.71
C PRO A 167 -10.15 3.05 2.57
N LYS A 168 -10.71 4.04 3.30
CA LYS A 168 -12.12 4.37 3.23
C LYS A 168 -12.47 4.66 1.78
N VAL A 169 -13.22 3.76 1.16
CA VAL A 169 -13.68 3.90 -0.22
C VAL A 169 -14.53 5.16 -0.32
N GLY A 170 -14.02 6.16 -1.05
CA GLY A 170 -14.77 7.39 -1.32
C GLY A 170 -16.07 7.10 -2.08
N ASP A 171 -17.10 7.92 -1.89
CA ASP A 171 -18.39 7.78 -2.59
C ASP A 171 -18.27 7.86 -4.13
N GLN A 172 -17.18 8.44 -4.63
CA GLN A 172 -16.89 8.61 -6.05
C GLN A 172 -15.87 7.61 -6.61
N GLU A 173 -15.44 6.62 -5.82
CA GLU A 173 -14.52 5.59 -6.31
C GLU A 173 -15.25 4.57 -7.19
N VAL A 174 -14.75 4.38 -8.40
CA VAL A 174 -15.19 3.33 -9.32
C VAL A 174 -14.50 2.01 -9.02
N CYS A 175 -15.18 0.91 -9.35
CA CYS A 175 -14.63 -0.44 -9.26
C CYS A 175 -13.29 -0.57 -10.00
N GLY A 176 -13.25 -0.11 -11.25
CA GLY A 176 -12.05 -0.18 -12.08
C GLY A 176 -11.63 -1.61 -12.43
N CYS A 177 -12.45 -2.64 -12.15
CA CYS A 177 -12.17 -4.01 -12.55
C CYS A 177 -12.20 -4.11 -14.09
N PRO A 178 -11.13 -4.59 -14.75
CA PRO A 178 -11.14 -4.76 -16.20
C PRO A 178 -12.22 -5.77 -16.59
N LEU A 179 -13.09 -5.36 -17.50
CA LEU A 179 -14.08 -6.25 -18.07
C LEU A 179 -13.36 -7.22 -19.00
N VAL A 180 -13.67 -8.49 -18.83
CA VAL A 180 -13.08 -9.58 -19.61
C VAL A 180 -14.18 -10.34 -20.32
N THR A 181 -13.96 -10.63 -21.59
CA THR A 181 -14.70 -11.66 -22.31
C THR A 181 -13.96 -12.99 -22.11
N ILE A 182 -14.67 -14.04 -21.72
CA ILE A 182 -14.10 -15.39 -21.56
C ILE A 182 -12.93 -15.40 -20.55
N VAL A 183 -13.01 -14.59 -19.48
CA VAL A 183 -12.07 -14.57 -18.32
C VAL A 183 -10.62 -14.13 -18.64
N PHE A 184 -10.18 -14.22 -19.91
CA PHE A 184 -8.79 -14.02 -20.31
C PHE A 184 -8.61 -12.92 -21.35
N ASP A 185 -9.65 -12.56 -22.10
CA ASP A 185 -9.56 -11.49 -23.10
C ASP A 185 -10.03 -10.16 -22.50
N LEU A 186 -9.07 -9.25 -22.29
CA LEU A 186 -9.34 -7.89 -21.82
C LEU A 186 -10.09 -7.13 -22.92
N THR A 187 -11.30 -6.67 -22.63
CA THR A 187 -12.10 -5.90 -23.61
C THR A 187 -11.62 -4.45 -23.74
N GLY A 188 -10.65 -4.03 -22.92
CA GLY A 188 -10.19 -2.64 -22.82
C GLY A 188 -11.21 -1.72 -22.14
N GLU A 189 -12.27 -2.29 -21.58
CA GLU A 189 -13.29 -1.58 -20.82
C GLU A 189 -13.16 -1.91 -19.33
N PHE A 190 -13.51 -0.94 -18.47
CA PHE A 190 -13.43 -1.09 -17.02
C PHE A 190 -14.79 -0.91 -16.39
N CYS A 191 -15.06 -1.67 -15.33
CA CYS A 191 -16.28 -1.57 -14.54
C CYS A 191 -16.42 -0.16 -13.93
N ARG A 192 -17.51 0.53 -14.31
CA ARG A 192 -17.83 1.89 -13.87
C ARG A 192 -18.73 1.94 -12.65
N VAL A 193 -19.15 0.79 -12.13
CA VAL A 193 -20.00 0.71 -10.93
C VAL A 193 -19.25 1.31 -9.74
N ALA A 194 -19.96 2.09 -8.93
CA ALA A 194 -19.42 2.62 -7.68
C ALA A 194 -18.90 1.46 -6.82
N LYS A 195 -17.67 1.57 -6.32
CA LYS A 195 -16.94 0.52 -5.59
C LYS A 195 -17.73 0.00 -4.39
N LYS A 196 -18.58 0.84 -3.77
CA LYS A 196 -19.52 0.47 -2.70
C LYS A 196 -20.62 -0.53 -3.10
N ARG A 197 -20.99 -0.59 -4.38
CA ARG A 197 -22.04 -1.46 -4.94
C ARG A 197 -21.48 -2.71 -5.66
N VAL A 198 -20.17 -2.91 -5.63
CA VAL A 198 -19.52 -4.03 -6.34
C VAL A 198 -19.77 -5.38 -5.65
N HIS A 199 -20.05 -5.37 -4.35
CA HIS A 199 -20.28 -6.58 -3.55
C HIS A 199 -21.40 -7.48 -4.09
N THR A 200 -22.38 -6.92 -4.80
CA THR A 200 -23.50 -7.65 -5.40
C THR A 200 -23.26 -8.03 -6.87
N SER A 201 -22.31 -7.40 -7.56
CA SER A 201 -22.09 -7.60 -9.01
C SER A 201 -21.01 -8.63 -9.34
N LEU A 202 -20.03 -8.86 -8.47
CA LEU A 202 -19.00 -9.90 -8.67
C LEU A 202 -19.55 -11.33 -8.60
N LEU A 203 -20.65 -11.56 -7.88
CA LEU A 203 -21.28 -12.88 -7.76
C LEU A 203 -22.17 -13.27 -8.95
N LEU A 204 -22.55 -12.32 -9.79
CA LEU A 204 -23.60 -12.55 -10.80
C LEU A 204 -23.11 -12.52 -12.24
N GLY A 205 -21.83 -12.27 -12.53
CA GLY A 205 -21.38 -12.14 -13.93
C GLY A 205 -22.16 -11.09 -14.73
N LYS A 206 -22.87 -10.18 -14.04
CA LYS A 206 -23.77 -9.18 -14.61
C LYS A 206 -23.07 -7.86 -14.93
N ALA A 207 -21.74 -7.85 -15.00
CA ALA A 207 -21.00 -6.65 -15.40
C ALA A 207 -20.98 -6.43 -16.93
N ALA A 208 -21.59 -7.32 -17.72
CA ALA A 208 -21.54 -7.30 -19.19
C ALA A 208 -22.89 -6.97 -19.89
N GLN A 209 -23.96 -6.63 -19.16
CA GLN A 209 -25.26 -6.31 -19.79
C GLN A 209 -25.97 -5.16 -19.08
N SER A 210 -25.52 -3.94 -19.35
CA SER A 210 -26.36 -2.80 -19.77
C SER A 210 -25.47 -1.60 -20.09
#